data_AF-A0A2V7DBW0-F1
#
_entry.id   AF-A0A2V7DBW0-F1
#
_cell.length_a   1.000
_cell.length_b   1.000
_cell.length_c   1.000
_cell.angle_alpha   90.00
_cell.angle_beta   90.00
_cell.angle_gamma   90.00
#
_symmetry.space_group_name_H-M   'P 1'
#
loop_
_entity.id
_entity.type
_entity.pdbx_description
1 polymer ?
#
loop_
_entity_poly.entity_id
_entity_poly.type
_entity_poly.pdbx_seq_one_letter_code
_entity_poly.pdbx_strand_id
1 'polypeptide(L)'
;MPAPSAGGNADLVLEYANEKNGERWATVPVAVFFTRDFVELYRYIEYPAIYHKDRVLGLLRAARAGETEEQTKARSGRDITALLESPFFDVWARAGIAEILSALHERLLTSSR
;
A
#
# COMPACT_ATOMS: atom_id res chain seq x y z
N MET A 1 -17.94 -3.94 0.28
CA MET A 1 -17.42 -5.15 -0.40
C MET A 1 -18.17 -5.37 -1.70
N PRO A 2 -17.51 -5.79 -2.80
CA PRO A 2 -18.21 -6.15 -4.02
C PRO A 2 -19.14 -7.34 -3.78
N ALA A 3 -20.24 -7.42 -4.52
CA ALA A 3 -21.03 -8.64 -4.55
C ALA A 3 -20.15 -9.78 -5.11
N PRO A 4 -20.25 -11.01 -4.59
CA PRO A 4 -19.42 -12.14 -5.05
C PRO A 4 -19.51 -12.41 -6.57
N SER A 5 -20.60 -11.97 -7.21
CA SER A 5 -20.88 -12.11 -8.63
C SER A 5 -20.54 -10.87 -9.48
N ALA A 6 -19.90 -9.84 -8.90
CA ALA A 6 -19.71 -8.55 -9.56
C ALA A 6 -18.63 -8.50 -10.66
N GLY A 7 -17.89 -9.59 -10.90
CA GLY A 7 -16.85 -9.66 -11.92
C GLY A 7 -15.84 -10.80 -11.71
N GLY A 8 -14.88 -10.93 -12.63
CA GLY A 8 -13.97 -12.09 -12.72
C GLY A 8 -12.91 -12.24 -11.62
N ASN A 9 -12.85 -11.34 -10.64
CA ASN A 9 -11.95 -11.42 -9.48
C ASN A 9 -12.64 -11.02 -8.15
N ALA A 10 -13.98 -10.98 -8.12
CA ALA A 10 -14.73 -10.54 -6.95
C ALA A 10 -14.60 -11.53 -5.77
N ASP A 11 -14.47 -12.81 -6.07
CA ASP A 11 -14.12 -13.89 -5.15
C ASP A 11 -12.76 -13.65 -4.46
N LEU A 12 -11.73 -13.30 -5.24
CA LEU A 12 -10.40 -12.98 -4.71
C LEU A 12 -10.43 -11.74 -3.81
N VAL A 13 -11.13 -10.68 -4.23
CA VAL A 13 -11.26 -9.46 -3.41
C VAL A 13 -11.98 -9.74 -2.09
N LEU A 14 -12.91 -10.71 -2.06
CA LEU A 14 -13.58 -11.13 -0.83
C LEU A 14 -12.66 -11.97 0.06
N GLU A 15 -11.97 -12.96 -0.49
CA GLU A 15 -11.07 -13.86 0.23
C GLU A 15 -9.87 -13.14 0.86
N TYR A 16 -9.37 -12.10 0.17
CA TYR A 16 -8.20 -11.33 0.59
C TYR A 16 -8.53 -9.92 1.09
N ALA A 17 -9.81 -9.67 1.40
CA ALA A 17 -10.26 -8.42 1.96
C ALA A 17 -9.50 -8.09 3.26
N ASN A 18 -9.00 -6.86 3.38
CA ASN A 18 -8.31 -6.42 4.59
C ASN A 18 -9.32 -6.02 5.67
N GLU A 19 -9.04 -6.35 6.92
CA GLU A 19 -9.79 -5.88 8.08
C GLU A 19 -8.90 -4.92 8.89
N LYS A 20 -9.25 -3.63 8.91
CA LYS A 20 -8.48 -2.59 9.57
C LYS A 20 -9.41 -1.61 10.27
N ASN A 21 -9.09 -1.29 11.52
CA ASN A 21 -9.90 -0.40 12.37
C ASN A 21 -11.38 -0.83 12.49
N GLY A 22 -11.64 -2.15 12.45
CA GLY A 22 -13.01 -2.69 12.49
C GLY A 22 -13.78 -2.59 11.18
N GLU A 23 -13.16 -2.11 10.11
CA GLU A 23 -13.76 -1.99 8.78
C GLU A 23 -13.11 -2.96 7.80
N ARG A 24 -13.92 -3.53 6.90
CA ARG A 24 -13.47 -4.46 5.87
C ARG A 24 -13.35 -3.75 4.51
N TRP A 25 -12.15 -3.80 3.95
CA TRP A 25 -11.78 -3.08 2.74
C TRP A 25 -11.64 -4.05 1.57
N ALA A 26 -12.10 -3.61 0.40
CA ALA A 26 -11.86 -4.30 -0.87
C ALA A 26 -10.40 -4.08 -1.27
N THR A 27 -9.50 -4.84 -0.64
CA THR A 27 -8.06 -4.80 -0.88
C THR A 27 -7.70 -5.88 -1.90
N VAL A 28 -6.82 -5.53 -2.84
CA VAL A 28 -6.15 -6.53 -3.68
C VAL A 28 -4.85 -6.90 -2.96
N PRO A 29 -4.57 -8.19 -2.68
CA PRO A 29 -3.30 -8.59 -2.10
C PRO A 29 -2.17 -8.14 -3.03
N VAL A 30 -1.12 -7.53 -2.47
CA VAL A 30 0.02 -7.06 -3.28
C VAL A 30 0.86 -8.25 -3.75
N ALA A 31 0.98 -9.27 -2.89
CA ALA A 31 1.58 -10.55 -3.23
C ALA A 31 1.00 -11.68 -2.36
N VAL A 32 0.82 -12.86 -2.96
CA VAL A 32 0.55 -14.11 -2.24
C VAL A 32 1.55 -15.15 -2.72
N PHE A 33 2.18 -15.85 -1.78
CA PHE A 33 3.17 -16.88 -2.04
C PHE A 33 2.56 -18.23 -1.72
N PHE A 34 2.68 -19.16 -2.65
CA PHE A 34 2.18 -20.52 -2.52
C PHE A 34 3.33 -21.53 -2.60
N THR A 35 3.14 -22.69 -1.98
CA THR A 35 3.91 -23.88 -2.30
C THR A 35 3.57 -24.37 -3.71
N ARG A 36 4.34 -25.35 -4.21
CA ARG A 36 4.05 -26.03 -5.49
C ARG A 36 2.64 -26.66 -5.52
N ASP A 37 2.13 -27.08 -4.37
CA ASP A 37 0.82 -27.71 -4.23
C ASP A 37 -0.29 -26.70 -3.92
N PHE A 38 -0.06 -25.41 -4.21
CA PHE A 38 -1.01 -24.30 -3.99
C PHE A 38 -1.44 -24.09 -2.53
N VAL A 39 -0.68 -24.59 -1.56
CA VAL A 39 -0.84 -24.23 -0.15
C VAL A 39 -0.23 -22.85 0.07
N GLU A 40 -1.00 -21.91 0.63
CA GLU A 40 -0.51 -20.57 0.92
C GLU A 40 0.58 -20.58 2.01
N LEU A 41 1.70 -19.91 1.71
CA LEU A 41 2.83 -19.72 2.63
C LEU A 41 2.77 -18.39 3.36
N TYR A 42 2.47 -17.34 2.61
CA TYR A 42 2.43 -15.97 3.09
C TYR A 42 1.61 -15.10 2.15
N ARG A 43 0.83 -14.18 2.72
CA ARG A 43 0.13 -13.13 1.99
C ARG A 43 0.57 -11.78 2.52
N TYR A 44 0.93 -10.88 1.62
CA TYR A 44 1.18 -9.48 1.91
C TYR A 44 -0.06 -8.69 1.53
N ILE A 45 -0.89 -8.41 2.52
CA ILE A 45 -2.09 -7.59 2.40
C ILE A 45 -1.70 -6.19 2.86
N GLU A 46 -1.97 -5.19 2.00
CA GLU A 46 -1.77 -3.76 2.21
C GLU A 46 -0.49 -3.19 1.58
N TYR A 47 -0.44 -1.86 1.50
CA TYR A 47 0.71 -1.12 1.00
C TYR A 47 1.95 -1.40 1.86
N PRO A 48 3.16 -1.36 1.27
CA PRO A 48 4.44 -1.39 1.99
C PRO A 48 4.38 -0.61 3.31
N ALA A 49 4.92 -1.11 4.42
CA ALA A 49 4.90 -0.37 5.69
C ALA A 49 5.55 1.02 5.54
N ILE A 50 6.49 1.15 4.61
CA ILE A 50 7.12 2.42 4.21
C ILE A 50 6.20 3.40 3.46
N TYR A 51 5.07 2.93 2.92
CA TYR A 51 4.13 3.71 2.12
C TYR A 51 3.15 4.51 3.00
N HIS A 52 3.62 5.62 3.52
CA HIS A 52 2.80 6.56 4.31
C HIS A 52 2.24 7.70 3.47
N LYS A 53 1.54 7.39 2.36
CA LYS A 53 1.05 8.41 1.41
C LYS A 53 0.28 9.55 2.07
N ASP A 54 -0.60 9.25 3.03
CA ASP A 54 -1.48 10.27 3.62
C ASP A 54 -0.70 11.18 4.55
N ARG A 55 0.32 10.65 5.23
CA ARG A 55 1.25 11.45 6.03
C ARG A 55 2.06 12.39 5.15
N VAL A 56 2.61 11.88 4.05
CA VAL A 56 3.40 12.68 3.10
C VAL A 56 2.53 13.76 2.46
N LEU A 57 1.37 13.40 1.91
CA LEU A 57 0.44 14.36 1.30
C LEU A 57 -0.10 15.36 2.33
N GLY A 58 -0.34 14.93 3.58
CA GLY A 58 -0.72 15.81 4.68
C GLY A 58 0.34 16.87 4.97
N LEU A 59 1.61 16.48 5.02
CA LEU A 59 2.73 17.40 5.20
C LEU A 59 2.88 18.38 4.02
N LEU A 60 2.69 17.92 2.78
CA LEU A 60 2.74 18.80 1.60
C LEU A 60 1.59 19.81 1.59
N ARG A 61 0.41 19.42 2.06
CA ARG A 61 -0.80 20.25 2.11
C ARG A 61 -0.86 21.18 3.32
N ALA A 62 -0.08 20.91 4.37
CA ALA A 62 -0.08 21.72 5.58
C ALA A 62 0.30 23.17 5.28
N ALA A 63 -0.46 24.12 5.84
CA ALA A 63 -0.15 25.54 5.75
C ALA A 63 1.17 25.84 6.45
N ARG A 64 1.99 26.71 5.87
CA ARG A 64 3.22 27.21 6.51
C ARG A 64 2.95 28.57 7.16
N ALA A 65 3.78 28.93 8.13
CA ALA A 65 3.65 30.19 8.84
C ALA A 65 3.71 31.37 7.86
N GLY A 66 2.69 32.24 7.90
CA GLY A 66 2.58 33.42 7.04
C GLY A 66 1.99 33.15 5.65
N GLU A 67 1.63 31.91 5.30
CA GLU A 67 0.90 31.63 4.04
C GLU A 67 -0.58 31.95 4.19
N THR A 68 -1.16 32.61 3.19
CA THR A 68 -2.63 32.62 3.01
C THR A 68 -3.13 31.27 2.50
N GLU A 69 -4.45 31.07 2.49
CA GLU A 69 -5.04 29.83 1.96
C GLU A 69 -4.71 29.65 0.47
N GLU A 70 -4.81 30.70 -0.35
CA GLU A 70 -4.47 30.66 -1.77
C GLU A 70 -2.99 30.32 -1.99
N GLN A 71 -2.10 30.92 -1.19
CA GLN A 71 -0.67 30.64 -1.25
C GLN A 71 -0.37 29.18 -0.88
N THR A 72 -1.01 28.68 0.19
CA THR A 72 -0.90 27.28 0.63
C THR A 72 -1.38 26.33 -0.47
N LYS A 73 -2.51 26.62 -1.11
CA LYS A 73 -3.08 25.80 -2.19
C LYS A 73 -2.18 25.79 -3.43
N ALA A 74 -1.70 26.95 -3.86
CA ALA A 74 -0.81 27.06 -5.01
C ALA A 74 0.53 26.34 -4.77
N ARG A 75 1.12 26.48 -3.59
CA ARG A 75 2.35 25.77 -3.21
C ARG A 75 2.12 24.26 -3.12
N SER A 76 1.13 23.82 -2.36
CA SER A 76 0.87 22.39 -2.16
C SER A 76 0.60 21.67 -3.48
N GLY A 77 -0.12 22.31 -4.41
CA GLY A 77 -0.29 21.78 -5.77
C GLY A 77 1.04 21.57 -6.50
N ARG A 78 1.92 22.58 -6.50
CA ARG A 78 3.26 22.46 -7.11
C ARG A 78 4.12 21.39 -6.43
N ASP A 79 4.15 21.35 -5.11
CA ASP A 79 4.95 20.38 -4.34
C ASP A 79 4.47 18.94 -4.59
N ILE A 80 3.15 18.73 -4.70
CA ILE A 80 2.56 17.42 -5.04
C ILE A 80 2.91 17.02 -6.48
N THR A 81 2.79 17.94 -7.44
CA THR A 81 3.20 17.67 -8.83
C THR A 81 4.68 17.28 -8.90
N ALA A 82 5.55 18.03 -8.23
CA ALA A 82 6.98 17.71 -8.19
C ALA A 82 7.25 16.32 -7.57
N LEU A 83 6.50 15.92 -6.55
CA LEU A 83 6.59 14.57 -5.99
C LEU A 83 6.18 13.50 -7.02
N LEU A 84 5.08 13.73 -7.75
CA LEU A 84 4.58 12.81 -8.78
C LEU A 84 5.53 12.67 -9.97
N GLU A 85 6.25 13.72 -10.32
CA GLU A 85 7.27 13.72 -11.37
C GLU A 85 8.63 13.19 -10.90
N SER A 86 8.81 13.02 -9.59
CA SER A 86 10.06 12.51 -9.02
C SER A 86 10.14 10.98 -9.07
N PRO A 87 11.36 10.40 -8.95
CA PRO A 87 11.55 8.95 -8.81
C PRO A 87 10.99 8.34 -7.52
N PHE A 88 10.30 9.11 -6.68
CA PHE A 88 9.88 8.69 -5.35
C PHE A 88 8.94 7.48 -5.37
N PHE A 89 8.08 7.38 -6.38
CA PHE A 89 7.21 6.21 -6.56
C PHE A 89 8.00 4.95 -6.87
N ASP A 90 9.08 5.04 -7.66
CA ASP A 90 9.95 3.90 -7.94
C ASP A 90 10.73 3.46 -6.69
N VAL A 91 11.19 4.42 -5.88
CA VAL A 91 11.85 4.14 -4.60
C VAL A 91 10.90 3.40 -3.66
N TRP A 92 9.66 3.89 -3.52
CA TRP A 92 8.63 3.23 -2.72
C TRP A 92 8.27 1.85 -3.23
N ALA A 93 8.14 1.66 -4.54
CA ALA A 93 7.88 0.36 -5.14
C ALA A 93 9.01 -0.64 -4.81
N ARG A 94 10.28 -0.23 -4.99
CA ARG A 94 11.45 -1.06 -4.68
C ARG A 94 11.54 -1.41 -3.20
N ALA A 95 11.33 -0.45 -2.32
CA ALA A 95 11.34 -0.69 -0.87
C ALA A 95 10.21 -1.65 -0.46
N GLY A 96 9.03 -1.49 -1.05
CA GLY A 96 7.92 -2.42 -0.85
C GLY A 96 8.22 -3.85 -1.29
N ILE A 97 8.81 -4.02 -2.48
CA ILE A 97 9.24 -5.34 -2.95
C ILE A 97 10.26 -5.96 -1.97
N ALA A 98 11.23 -5.18 -1.51
CA ALA A 98 12.23 -5.66 -0.56
C ALA A 98 11.60 -6.09 0.78
N GLU A 99 10.61 -5.33 1.28
CA GLU A 99 9.85 -5.68 2.49
C GLU A 99 9.10 -7.01 2.32
N ILE A 100 8.36 -7.15 1.21
CA ILE A 100 7.60 -8.37 0.90
C ILE A 100 8.52 -9.60 0.83
N LEU A 101 9.65 -9.48 0.13
CA LEU A 101 10.60 -10.59 -0.01
C LEU A 101 11.28 -10.92 1.33
N SER A 102 11.57 -9.92 2.15
CA SER A 102 12.16 -10.12 3.48
C SER A 102 11.18 -10.85 4.41
N ALA A 103 9.91 -10.48 4.39
CA ALA A 103 8.86 -11.15 5.18
C ALA A 103 8.69 -12.61 4.78
N LEU A 104 8.72 -12.92 3.47
CA LEU A 104 8.72 -14.30 2.99
C LEU A 104 9.95 -15.07 3.50
N HIS A 105 11.14 -14.46 3.40
CA HIS A 105 12.37 -15.11 3.84
C HIS A 105 12.36 -15.41 5.36
N GLU A 106 11.91 -14.46 6.17
CA GLU A 106 11.72 -14.65 7.61
C GLU A 106 10.74 -15.79 7.91
N ARG A 107 9.62 -15.85 7.17
CA ARG A 107 8.62 -16.92 7.31
C ARG A 107 9.23 -18.30 7.02
N LEU A 108 10.09 -18.41 6.01
CA LEU A 108 10.75 -19.68 5.66
C LEU A 108 11.73 -20.14 6.75
N LEU A 109 12.50 -19.21 7.32
CA LEU A 109 13.44 -19.51 8.41
C LEU A 109 12.73 -19.88 9.72
N THR A 110 11.59 -19.25 10.01
CA THR A 110 10.82 -19.49 11.23
C THR A 110 9.92 -20.72 11.13
N SER A 111 9.44 -21.07 9.93
CA SER A 111 8.61 -22.27 9.71
C SER A 111 9.41 -23.57 9.54
N SER A 112 10.74 -23.48 9.41
CA SER A 112 11.65 -24.64 9.32
C SER A 112 12.16 -25.12 10.69
N ARG A 113 11.56 -24.64 11.79
CA ARG A 113 11.75 -25.12 13.17
C ARG A 113 10.44 -25.70 13.68
#